data_AF-A0A6G7T1X0-F1
#
_entry.id   AF-A0A6G7T1X0-F1
#
_cell.length_a   1.000
_cell.length_b   1.000
_cell.length_c   1.000
_cell.angle_alpha   90.00
_cell.angle_beta   90.00
_cell.angle_gamma   90.00
#
_symmetry.space_group_name_H-M   'P 1'
#
loop_
_entity.id
_entity.type
_entity.pdbx_description
1 polymer ?
#
loop_
_entity_poly.entity_id
_entity_poly.type
_entity_poly.pdbx_seq_one_letter_code
_entity_poly.pdbx_strand_id
1 'polypeptide(L)'
;MNEDGTGLLTIGELARLTGVSVKTIRSWSDQDLLPPAARTPAGYRLYGPDAPARLEIVRSLRELGIGLAAVRSVLHRELTVAETAAQWADALDAQIGTLRLQSAVLRSVAARGSAAEELPYMTELARLSARERRRIIADFVEDALDGVDAPAYRSGLLAATPDLPDDPTPEQIGAWIELAALVREPELRAALRRLAEYSARTARPVGEPDAQGEPRTAAAPDPAAQERATQEQAAQGQAAARVAELMRVRGEAAVAAGIAPDSPAAEPVIAELVAAWLPTQTGTADPPTEDDPAARARLLEQLETAAEPVVERYWQLLCTVTGRPAPPRWDTAGTWTTAALRAHPGPYELDRSAFDGTDPDRVLRAYEQVTRDVAVLVAAVRPEDLALPTPCAGWSVRELLDHMVWENLMATSIAEDAPRGDHTADHLGDDHRAAFDDSVRAALAAFTGSGMLRRTYGPYEAPGAMIVQQVVVELLAHGWDLARATGAPTGLAPEAAEETLAAARRIYGAAPRTEGSSFAPERPAPPGASATDRLAAFLGRDPA
;
A
#
# COMPACT_ATOMS: atom_id res chain seq x y z
N MET A 1 -41.91 -26.95 -51.51
CA MET A 1 -42.94 -26.64 -52.54
C MET A 1 -44.24 -27.23 -52.03
N ASN A 2 -45.24 -26.40 -51.75
CA ASN A 2 -46.54 -26.87 -51.25
C ASN A 2 -47.46 -27.27 -52.42
N GLU A 3 -48.36 -28.22 -52.18
CA GLU A 3 -49.10 -29.01 -53.18
C GLU A 3 -50.05 -28.22 -54.12
N ASP A 4 -50.29 -26.93 -53.88
CA ASP A 4 -51.19 -26.08 -54.68
C ASP A 4 -50.48 -25.09 -55.64
N GLY A 5 -49.13 -25.07 -55.69
CA GLY A 5 -48.38 -24.23 -56.64
C GLY A 5 -48.45 -22.70 -56.43
N THR A 6 -49.20 -22.22 -55.43
CA THR A 6 -49.42 -20.78 -55.15
C THR A 6 -48.37 -20.14 -54.25
N GLY A 7 -47.57 -20.93 -53.53
CA GLY A 7 -46.57 -20.42 -52.56
C GLY A 7 -47.16 -19.81 -51.28
N LEU A 8 -48.47 -19.96 -51.05
CA LEU A 8 -49.17 -19.45 -49.85
C LEU A 8 -49.25 -20.51 -48.75
N LEU A 9 -49.17 -20.08 -47.48
CA LEU A 9 -49.19 -20.92 -46.29
C LEU A 9 -50.46 -20.69 -45.48
N THR A 10 -51.15 -21.75 -45.07
CA THR A 10 -52.17 -21.66 -44.02
C THR A 10 -51.52 -21.34 -42.67
N ILE A 11 -52.30 -20.83 -41.71
CA ILE A 11 -51.79 -20.52 -40.37
C ILE A 11 -51.17 -21.74 -39.66
N GLY A 12 -51.68 -22.96 -39.93
CA GLY A 12 -51.15 -24.19 -39.34
C GLY A 12 -49.84 -24.64 -39.97
N GLU A 13 -49.68 -24.44 -41.29
CA GLU A 13 -48.41 -24.69 -41.98
C GLU A 13 -47.34 -23.68 -41.58
N LEU A 14 -47.71 -22.40 -41.49
CA LEU A 14 -46.82 -21.34 -41.02
C LEU A 14 -46.38 -21.58 -39.58
N ALA A 15 -47.28 -22.04 -38.71
CA ALA A 15 -46.96 -22.42 -37.33
C ALA A 15 -45.98 -23.60 -37.26
N ARG A 16 -46.18 -24.65 -38.07
CA ARG A 16 -45.23 -25.79 -38.13
C ARG A 16 -43.86 -25.38 -38.68
N LEU A 17 -43.84 -24.48 -39.67
CA LEU A 17 -42.60 -24.06 -40.32
C LEU A 17 -41.74 -23.14 -39.43
N THR A 18 -42.38 -22.27 -38.63
CA THR A 18 -41.68 -21.27 -37.81
C THR A 18 -41.60 -21.62 -36.33
N GLY A 19 -42.35 -22.64 -35.89
CA GLY A 19 -42.49 -22.99 -34.47
C GLY A 19 -43.34 -22.00 -33.66
N VAL A 20 -43.86 -20.93 -34.28
CA VAL A 20 -44.73 -19.95 -33.62
C VAL A 20 -46.14 -20.52 -33.48
N SER A 21 -46.72 -20.43 -32.28
CA SER A 21 -48.07 -20.98 -32.06
C SER A 21 -49.12 -20.31 -32.96
N VAL A 22 -50.11 -21.09 -33.41
CA VAL A 22 -51.26 -20.58 -34.19
C VAL A 22 -51.95 -19.40 -33.48
N LYS A 23 -52.01 -19.43 -32.13
CA LYS A 23 -52.57 -18.35 -31.32
C LYS A 23 -51.77 -17.06 -31.46
N THR A 24 -50.44 -17.14 -31.41
CA THR A 24 -49.54 -16.01 -31.56
C THR A 24 -49.61 -15.43 -32.97
N ILE A 25 -49.57 -16.30 -34.00
CA ILE A 25 -49.69 -15.86 -35.40
C ILE A 25 -51.04 -15.16 -35.63
N ARG A 26 -52.14 -15.69 -35.09
CA ARG A 26 -53.45 -15.06 -35.18
C ARG A 26 -53.45 -13.69 -34.50
N SER A 27 -52.92 -13.60 -33.29
CA SER A 27 -52.82 -12.34 -32.54
C SER A 27 -51.99 -11.29 -33.26
N TRP A 28 -50.85 -11.66 -33.85
CA TRP A 28 -50.00 -10.73 -34.61
C TRP A 28 -50.64 -10.33 -35.94
N SER A 29 -51.38 -11.23 -36.56
CA SER A 29 -52.18 -10.93 -37.75
C SER A 29 -53.31 -9.94 -37.45
N ASP A 30 -53.96 -10.06 -36.29
CA ASP A 30 -55.00 -9.13 -35.83
C ASP A 30 -54.44 -7.75 -35.43
N GLN A 31 -53.15 -7.67 -35.10
CA GLN A 31 -52.44 -6.43 -34.76
C GLN A 31 -51.67 -5.82 -35.95
N ASP A 32 -51.92 -6.32 -37.17
CA ASP A 32 -51.31 -5.90 -38.44
C ASP A 32 -49.78 -6.13 -38.56
N LEU A 33 -49.21 -6.91 -37.64
CA LEU A 33 -47.81 -7.33 -37.70
C LEU A 33 -47.59 -8.40 -38.76
N LEU A 34 -48.62 -9.17 -39.10
CA LEU A 34 -48.57 -10.21 -40.13
C LEU A 34 -49.90 -10.21 -40.93
N PRO A 35 -50.10 -9.24 -41.83
CA PRO A 35 -51.33 -9.19 -42.62
C PRO A 35 -51.44 -10.44 -43.51
N PRO A 36 -52.63 -11.07 -43.61
CA PRO A 36 -52.82 -12.21 -44.51
C PRO A 36 -52.78 -11.75 -45.97
N ALA A 37 -52.06 -12.47 -46.83
CA ALA A 37 -51.95 -12.19 -48.25
C ALA A 37 -53.26 -12.48 -49.01
N ALA A 38 -54.03 -13.47 -48.54
CA ALA A 38 -55.34 -13.80 -49.07
C ALA A 38 -56.19 -14.50 -48.01
N ARG A 39 -57.46 -14.76 -48.37
CA ARG A 39 -58.31 -15.67 -47.62
C ARG A 39 -58.86 -16.73 -48.56
N THR A 40 -59.02 -17.96 -48.06
CA THR A 40 -59.72 -19.00 -48.81
C THR A 40 -61.21 -18.65 -48.97
N PRO A 41 -61.95 -19.27 -49.90
CA PRO A 41 -63.40 -19.12 -50.00
C PRO A 41 -64.16 -19.46 -48.70
N ALA A 42 -63.58 -20.33 -47.86
CA ALA A 42 -64.09 -20.68 -46.53
C ALA A 42 -63.66 -19.70 -45.42
N GLY A 43 -62.93 -18.62 -45.75
CA GLY A 43 -62.55 -17.54 -44.82
C GLY A 43 -61.21 -17.71 -44.09
N TYR A 44 -60.45 -18.78 -44.35
CA TYR A 44 -59.15 -19.03 -43.69
C TYR A 44 -58.06 -18.08 -44.18
N ARG A 45 -57.24 -17.54 -43.26
CA ARG A 45 -56.09 -16.67 -43.58
C ARG A 45 -54.99 -17.47 -44.29
N LEU A 46 -54.51 -16.93 -45.41
CA LEU A 46 -53.36 -17.42 -46.17
C LEU A 46 -52.22 -16.38 -46.10
N TYR A 47 -50.99 -16.85 -45.92
CA TYR A 47 -49.80 -16.02 -45.73
C TYR A 47 -48.81 -16.20 -46.89
N GLY A 48 -48.15 -15.11 -47.27
CA GLY A 48 -47.16 -15.10 -48.36
C GLY A 48 -45.87 -15.85 -48.03
N PRO A 49 -45.01 -16.09 -49.03
CA PRO A 49 -43.70 -16.73 -48.84
C PRO A 49 -42.73 -15.91 -47.99
N ASP A 50 -42.99 -14.62 -47.80
CA ASP A 50 -42.25 -13.68 -46.94
C ASP A 50 -42.66 -13.77 -45.45
N ALA A 51 -43.82 -14.37 -45.15
CA ALA A 51 -44.35 -14.46 -43.80
C ALA A 51 -43.42 -15.13 -42.78
N PRO A 52 -42.66 -16.20 -43.10
CA PRO A 52 -41.67 -16.77 -42.18
C PRO A 52 -40.58 -15.76 -41.80
N ALA A 53 -40.01 -15.05 -42.78
CA ALA A 53 -38.99 -14.04 -42.53
C ALA A 53 -39.55 -12.86 -41.70
N ARG A 54 -40.79 -12.45 -41.98
CA ARG A 54 -41.48 -11.41 -41.20
C ARG A 54 -41.74 -11.84 -39.75
N LEU A 55 -42.13 -13.09 -39.52
CA LEU A 55 -42.28 -13.65 -38.17
C LEU A 55 -40.96 -13.70 -37.40
N GLU A 56 -39.87 -14.08 -38.06
CA GLU A 56 -38.54 -14.08 -37.45
C GLU A 56 -38.10 -12.66 -37.06
N ILE A 57 -38.35 -11.65 -37.89
CA ILE A 57 -38.08 -10.24 -37.53
C ILE A 57 -38.89 -9.82 -36.30
N VAL A 58 -40.19 -10.16 -36.23
CA VAL A 58 -41.03 -9.85 -35.06
C VAL A 58 -40.47 -10.52 -33.80
N ARG A 59 -40.05 -11.79 -33.89
CA ARG A 59 -39.48 -12.53 -32.77
C ARG A 59 -38.17 -11.93 -32.29
N SER A 60 -37.21 -11.71 -33.19
CA SER A 60 -35.90 -11.17 -32.83
C SER A 60 -36.02 -9.80 -32.16
N LEU A 61 -36.87 -8.90 -32.67
CA LEU A 61 -37.09 -7.60 -32.04
C LEU A 61 -37.78 -7.73 -30.67
N ARG A 62 -38.72 -8.67 -30.52
CA ARG A 62 -39.40 -8.94 -29.25
C ARG A 62 -38.47 -9.55 -28.20
N GLU A 63 -37.55 -10.41 -28.62
CA GLU A 63 -36.53 -11.00 -27.76
C GLU A 63 -35.55 -9.94 -27.22
N LEU A 64 -35.28 -8.89 -28.00
CA LEU A 64 -34.53 -7.69 -27.58
C LEU A 64 -35.36 -6.71 -26.72
N GLY A 65 -36.59 -7.06 -26.35
CA GLY A 65 -37.46 -6.25 -25.49
C GLY A 65 -38.25 -5.16 -26.21
N ILE A 66 -38.17 -5.06 -27.55
CA ILE A 66 -38.87 -4.02 -28.31
C ILE A 66 -40.39 -4.29 -28.30
N GLY A 67 -41.17 -3.26 -28.01
CA GLY A 67 -42.64 -3.34 -27.95
C GLY A 67 -43.29 -3.57 -29.33
N LEU A 68 -44.45 -4.24 -29.36
CA LEU A 68 -45.15 -4.59 -30.60
C LEU A 68 -45.54 -3.37 -31.47
N ALA A 69 -45.74 -2.20 -30.87
CA ALA A 69 -46.02 -0.96 -31.60
C ALA A 69 -44.81 -0.48 -32.43
N ALA A 70 -43.59 -0.53 -31.88
CA ALA A 70 -42.37 -0.17 -32.60
C ALA A 70 -42.02 -1.21 -33.66
N VAL A 71 -42.20 -2.51 -33.37
CA VAL A 71 -42.07 -3.59 -34.35
C VAL A 71 -43.01 -3.37 -35.54
N ARG A 72 -44.25 -2.92 -35.28
CA ARG A 72 -45.20 -2.57 -36.34
C ARG A 72 -44.66 -1.45 -37.24
N SER A 73 -44.19 -0.34 -36.67
CA SER A 73 -43.64 0.77 -37.46
C SER A 73 -42.43 0.36 -38.33
N VAL A 74 -41.56 -0.52 -37.82
CA VAL A 74 -40.46 -1.12 -38.62
C VAL A 74 -41.01 -1.91 -39.80
N LEU A 75 -42.02 -2.74 -39.54
CA LEU A 75 -42.62 -3.62 -40.54
C LEU A 75 -43.48 -2.91 -41.59
N HIS A 76 -43.96 -1.70 -41.31
CA HIS A 76 -44.59 -0.79 -42.28
C HIS A 76 -43.62 0.19 -42.92
N ARG A 77 -42.31 0.09 -42.61
CA ARG A 77 -41.24 0.97 -43.12
C ARG A 77 -41.40 2.45 -42.73
N GLU A 78 -42.09 2.70 -41.61
CA GLU A 78 -42.20 4.04 -40.99
C GLU A 78 -40.90 4.41 -40.27
N LEU A 79 -40.19 3.41 -39.75
CA LEU A 79 -38.86 3.50 -39.14
C LEU A 79 -38.00 2.35 -39.67
N THR A 80 -36.68 2.53 -39.71
CA THR A 80 -35.77 1.41 -40.00
C THR A 80 -35.51 0.56 -38.76
N VAL A 81 -35.08 -0.69 -38.98
CA VAL A 81 -34.61 -1.58 -37.90
C VAL A 81 -33.45 -0.93 -37.13
N ALA A 82 -32.54 -0.26 -37.84
CA ALA A 82 -31.37 0.39 -37.26
C ALA A 82 -31.75 1.56 -36.34
N GLU A 83 -32.63 2.46 -36.79
CA GLU A 83 -33.11 3.59 -35.96
C GLU A 83 -33.85 3.11 -34.71
N THR A 84 -34.70 2.08 -34.85
CA THR A 84 -35.44 1.52 -33.72
C THR A 84 -34.51 0.84 -32.72
N ALA A 85 -33.50 0.10 -33.22
CA ALA A 85 -32.50 -0.55 -32.37
C ALA A 85 -31.61 0.47 -31.65
N ALA A 86 -31.17 1.54 -32.32
CA ALA A 86 -30.37 2.61 -31.71
C ALA A 86 -31.15 3.32 -30.60
N GLN A 87 -32.39 3.74 -30.85
CA GLN A 87 -33.23 4.38 -29.83
C GLN A 87 -33.47 3.49 -28.60
N TRP A 88 -33.61 2.18 -28.81
CA TRP A 88 -33.81 1.24 -27.71
C TRP A 88 -32.51 0.93 -26.96
N ALA A 89 -31.38 0.85 -27.67
CA ALA A 89 -30.06 0.76 -27.05
C ALA A 89 -29.80 1.98 -26.16
N ASP A 90 -30.03 3.20 -26.66
CA ASP A 90 -29.89 4.44 -25.89
C ASP A 90 -30.78 4.44 -24.63
N ALA A 91 -32.02 3.95 -24.74
CA ALA A 91 -32.93 3.84 -23.61
C ALA A 91 -32.48 2.80 -22.57
N LEU A 92 -31.95 1.65 -23.02
CA LEU A 92 -31.39 0.63 -22.15
C LEU A 92 -30.11 1.12 -21.46
N ASP A 93 -29.24 1.82 -22.18
CA ASP A 93 -28.01 2.42 -21.63
C ASP A 93 -28.35 3.45 -20.54
N ALA A 94 -29.36 4.29 -20.76
CA ALA A 94 -29.87 5.21 -19.75
C ALA A 94 -30.42 4.48 -18.50
N GLN A 95 -31.10 3.35 -18.68
CA GLN A 95 -31.59 2.52 -17.58
C GLN A 95 -30.43 1.84 -16.82
N ILE A 96 -29.44 1.32 -17.54
CA ILE A 96 -28.22 0.73 -16.97
C ILE A 96 -27.49 1.78 -16.13
N GLY A 97 -27.31 3.00 -16.63
CA GLY A 97 -26.72 4.10 -15.87
C GLY A 97 -27.49 4.39 -14.57
N THR A 98 -28.82 4.41 -14.63
CA THR A 98 -29.67 4.60 -13.45
C THR A 98 -29.51 3.49 -12.42
N LEU A 99 -29.46 2.22 -12.86
CA LEU A 99 -29.29 1.07 -11.98
C LEU A 99 -27.89 1.01 -11.37
N ARG A 100 -26.84 1.35 -12.13
CA ARG A 100 -25.47 1.44 -11.63
C ARG A 100 -25.35 2.49 -10.53
N LEU A 101 -25.95 3.67 -10.74
CA LEU A 101 -26.03 4.72 -9.74
C LEU A 101 -26.70 4.24 -8.45
N GLN A 102 -27.88 3.62 -8.56
CA GLN A 102 -28.61 3.09 -7.40
C GLN A 102 -27.80 2.04 -6.65
N SER A 103 -27.17 1.11 -7.37
CA SER A 103 -26.31 0.08 -6.78
C SER A 103 -25.11 0.69 -6.06
N ALA A 104 -24.46 1.71 -6.62
CA ALA A 104 -23.30 2.36 -6.01
C ALA A 104 -23.68 3.08 -4.70
N VAL A 105 -24.79 3.83 -4.71
CA VAL A 105 -25.31 4.50 -3.50
C VAL A 105 -25.62 3.48 -2.40
N LEU A 106 -26.35 2.40 -2.73
CA LEU A 106 -26.70 1.36 -1.76
C LEU A 106 -25.46 0.65 -1.19
N ARG A 107 -24.46 0.36 -2.04
CA ARG A 107 -23.19 -0.23 -1.58
C ARG A 107 -22.41 0.71 -0.67
N SER A 108 -22.37 2.01 -0.99
CA SER A 108 -21.71 3.01 -0.15
C SER A 108 -22.37 3.12 1.23
N VAL A 109 -23.71 3.15 1.28
CA VAL A 109 -24.48 3.16 2.52
C VAL A 109 -24.18 1.92 3.36
N ALA A 110 -24.19 0.73 2.74
CA ALA A 110 -23.92 -0.53 3.41
C ALA A 110 -22.49 -0.60 3.98
N ALA A 111 -21.48 -0.12 3.23
CA ALA A 111 -20.08 -0.13 3.66
C ALA A 111 -19.81 0.83 4.82
N ARG A 112 -20.51 1.97 4.88
CA ARG A 112 -20.31 3.02 5.89
C ARG A 112 -21.14 2.82 7.16
N GLY A 113 -22.18 1.98 7.11
CA GLY A 113 -23.17 1.92 8.19
C GLY A 113 -23.95 3.23 8.35
N SER A 114 -24.12 3.99 7.26
CA SER A 114 -24.75 5.31 7.26
C SER A 114 -26.17 5.28 7.81
N ALA A 115 -26.53 6.35 8.53
CA ALA A 115 -27.88 6.53 9.05
C ALA A 115 -28.89 6.80 7.92
N ALA A 116 -30.17 6.49 8.14
CA ALA A 116 -31.21 6.66 7.12
C ALA A 116 -31.36 8.13 6.66
N GLU A 117 -31.03 9.06 7.54
CA GLU A 117 -31.02 10.51 7.33
C GLU A 117 -29.97 10.96 6.29
N GLU A 118 -28.91 10.17 6.05
CA GLU A 118 -27.84 10.49 5.11
C GLU A 118 -28.17 10.09 3.66
N LEU A 119 -29.16 9.21 3.47
CA LEU A 119 -29.54 8.67 2.15
C LEU A 119 -29.92 9.73 1.11
N PRO A 120 -30.74 10.76 1.44
CA PRO A 120 -31.08 11.81 0.47
C PRO A 120 -29.85 12.56 -0.02
N TYR A 121 -28.93 12.88 0.89
CA TYR A 121 -27.69 13.59 0.59
C TYR A 121 -26.74 12.75 -0.28
N MET A 122 -26.54 11.47 0.04
CA MET A 122 -25.71 10.57 -0.78
C MET A 122 -26.29 10.38 -2.19
N THR A 123 -27.61 10.30 -2.30
CA THR A 123 -28.31 10.19 -3.59
C THR A 123 -28.16 11.47 -4.42
N GLU A 124 -28.20 12.64 -3.77
CA GLU A 124 -27.95 13.93 -4.42
C GLU A 124 -26.52 14.02 -4.94
N LEU A 125 -25.52 13.71 -4.10
CA LEU A 125 -24.11 13.72 -4.47
C LEU A 125 -23.82 12.87 -5.72
N ALA A 126 -24.44 11.70 -5.80
CA ALA A 126 -24.23 10.78 -6.89
C ALA A 126 -24.86 11.26 -8.23
N ARG A 127 -25.85 12.17 -8.18
CA ARG A 127 -26.54 12.74 -9.35
C ARG A 127 -25.94 14.06 -9.85
N LEU A 128 -24.95 14.61 -9.15
CA LEU A 128 -24.35 15.90 -9.50
C LEU A 128 -23.69 15.85 -10.88
N SER A 129 -23.92 16.92 -11.65
CA SER A 129 -23.23 17.15 -12.91
C SER A 129 -21.73 17.33 -12.68
N ALA A 130 -20.93 17.02 -13.71
CA ALA A 130 -19.50 17.27 -13.74
C ALA A 130 -19.11 18.70 -13.28
N ARG A 131 -19.91 19.70 -13.67
CA ARG A 131 -19.69 21.09 -13.26
C ARG A 131 -19.92 21.31 -11.76
N GLU A 132 -20.95 20.70 -11.18
CA GLU A 132 -21.24 20.80 -9.75
C GLU A 132 -20.19 20.06 -8.92
N ARG A 133 -19.75 18.88 -9.38
CA ARG A 133 -18.68 18.12 -8.73
C ARG A 133 -17.37 18.90 -8.69
N ARG A 134 -16.97 19.51 -9.82
CA ARG A 134 -15.81 20.41 -9.88
C ARG A 134 -15.93 21.60 -8.93
N ARG A 135 -17.13 22.17 -8.81
CA ARG A 135 -17.37 23.30 -7.91
C ARG A 135 -17.15 22.91 -6.45
N ILE A 136 -17.61 21.74 -6.01
CA ILE A 136 -17.39 21.26 -4.63
C ILE A 136 -15.89 21.20 -4.29
N ILE A 137 -15.10 20.60 -5.17
CA ILE A 137 -13.65 20.48 -4.93
C ILE A 137 -12.96 21.83 -5.05
N ALA A 138 -13.33 22.67 -6.02
CA ALA A 138 -12.75 23.99 -6.19
C ALA A 138 -13.04 24.89 -4.97
N ASP A 139 -14.30 24.95 -4.52
CA ASP A 139 -14.70 25.73 -3.34
C ASP A 139 -13.97 25.22 -2.08
N PHE A 140 -13.79 23.89 -1.96
CA PHE A 140 -12.99 23.30 -0.88
C PHE A 140 -11.51 23.69 -0.95
N VAL A 141 -10.86 23.61 -2.11
CA VAL A 141 -9.44 23.98 -2.26
C VAL A 141 -9.25 25.48 -1.98
N GLU A 142 -10.18 26.32 -2.42
CA GLU A 142 -10.17 27.75 -2.14
C GLU A 142 -10.27 28.04 -0.64
N ASP A 143 -11.23 27.42 0.06
CA ASP A 143 -11.43 27.53 1.51
C ASP A 143 -10.23 26.97 2.31
N ALA A 144 -9.75 25.77 1.96
CA ALA A 144 -8.68 25.11 2.69
C ALA A 144 -7.37 25.90 2.66
N LEU A 145 -7.10 26.57 1.53
CA LEU A 145 -5.87 27.33 1.29
C LEU A 145 -6.05 28.84 1.48
N ASP A 146 -7.17 29.30 2.05
CA ASP A 146 -7.39 30.72 2.28
C ASP A 146 -6.28 31.33 3.14
N GLY A 147 -5.70 32.44 2.70
CA GLY A 147 -4.58 33.09 3.38
C GLY A 147 -3.22 32.38 3.29
N VAL A 148 -3.06 31.32 2.48
CA VAL A 148 -1.77 30.67 2.21
C VAL A 148 -1.25 31.05 0.81
N ASP A 149 -0.07 31.68 0.74
CA ASP A 149 0.59 32.06 -0.52
C ASP A 149 1.31 30.86 -1.18
N ALA A 150 0.53 29.95 -1.75
CA ALA A 150 1.02 28.75 -2.43
C ALA A 150 0.37 28.55 -3.82
N PRO A 151 0.58 29.46 -4.79
CA PRO A 151 -0.15 29.47 -6.06
C PRO A 151 0.12 28.23 -6.93
N ALA A 152 1.35 27.69 -6.91
CA ALA A 152 1.71 26.47 -7.64
C ALA A 152 1.02 25.24 -7.03
N TYR A 153 1.00 25.12 -5.70
CA TYR A 153 0.35 24.02 -4.98
C TYR A 153 -1.17 24.03 -5.21
N ARG A 154 -1.80 25.21 -5.08
CA ARG A 154 -3.23 25.42 -5.38
C ARG A 154 -3.57 24.99 -6.81
N SER A 155 -2.79 25.44 -7.79
CA SER A 155 -2.98 25.08 -9.20
C SER A 155 -2.84 23.57 -9.41
N GLY A 156 -1.89 22.93 -8.74
CA GLY A 156 -1.70 21.47 -8.79
C GLY A 156 -2.89 20.67 -8.26
N LEU A 157 -3.45 21.06 -7.11
CA LEU A 157 -4.67 20.42 -6.56
C LEU A 157 -5.87 20.55 -7.50
N LEU A 158 -6.09 21.75 -8.05
CA LEU A 158 -7.19 21.99 -8.99
C LEU A 158 -7.00 21.21 -10.29
N ALA A 159 -5.78 21.17 -10.83
CA ALA A 159 -5.46 20.41 -12.04
C ALA A 159 -5.61 18.90 -11.83
N ALA A 160 -5.32 18.41 -10.62
CA ALA A 160 -5.45 17.00 -10.25
C ALA A 160 -6.89 16.56 -9.96
N THR A 161 -7.88 17.44 -10.17
CA THR A 161 -9.31 17.17 -10.03
C THR A 161 -10.03 16.96 -11.39
N PRO A 162 -9.82 15.83 -12.10
CA PRO A 162 -10.67 15.44 -13.22
C PRO A 162 -12.08 15.00 -12.77
N ASP A 163 -13.03 15.05 -13.71
CA ASP A 163 -14.39 14.54 -13.52
C ASP A 163 -14.46 13.02 -13.62
N LEU A 164 -15.49 12.40 -12.99
CA LEU A 164 -15.95 11.05 -13.34
C LEU A 164 -16.12 10.94 -14.87
N PRO A 165 -15.78 9.78 -15.47
CA PRO A 165 -16.05 9.51 -16.88
C PRO A 165 -17.56 9.52 -17.17
N ASP A 166 -17.93 9.61 -18.45
CA ASP A 166 -19.33 9.67 -18.89
C ASP A 166 -20.15 8.43 -18.46
N ASP A 167 -19.51 7.26 -18.35
CA ASP A 167 -20.09 6.03 -17.80
C ASP A 167 -19.27 5.52 -16.61
N PRO A 168 -19.51 6.03 -15.39
CA PRO A 168 -18.71 5.70 -14.23
C PRO A 168 -19.05 4.32 -13.66
N THR A 169 -18.03 3.60 -13.20
CA THR A 169 -18.22 2.33 -12.50
C THR A 169 -18.81 2.55 -11.10
N PRO A 170 -19.45 1.53 -10.48
CA PRO A 170 -19.92 1.63 -9.11
C PRO A 170 -18.83 2.03 -8.11
N GLU A 171 -17.60 1.57 -8.31
CA GLU A 171 -16.43 1.92 -7.49
C GLU A 171 -16.08 3.41 -7.63
N GLN A 172 -16.15 3.97 -8.83
CA GLN A 172 -15.90 5.40 -9.08
C GLN A 172 -16.97 6.29 -8.43
N ILE A 173 -18.24 5.90 -8.53
CA ILE A 173 -19.35 6.62 -7.85
C ILE A 173 -19.18 6.54 -6.33
N GLY A 174 -18.85 5.36 -5.80
CA GLY A 174 -18.58 5.18 -4.37
C GLY A 174 -17.42 6.05 -3.87
N ALA A 175 -16.32 6.09 -4.64
CA ALA A 175 -15.16 6.93 -4.34
C ALA A 175 -15.51 8.43 -4.38
N TRP A 176 -16.35 8.86 -5.32
CA TRP A 176 -16.84 10.25 -5.37
C TRP A 176 -17.66 10.61 -4.13
N ILE A 177 -18.61 9.76 -3.72
CA ILE A 177 -19.45 10.00 -2.54
C ILE A 177 -18.57 10.14 -1.30
N GLU A 178 -17.58 9.27 -1.15
CA GLU A 178 -16.63 9.35 -0.04
C GLU A 178 -15.75 10.59 -0.09
N LEU A 179 -15.24 10.95 -1.27
CA LEU A 179 -14.45 12.17 -1.47
C LEU A 179 -15.24 13.42 -1.09
N ALA A 180 -16.50 13.51 -1.53
CA ALA A 180 -17.39 14.62 -1.22
C ALA A 180 -17.72 14.75 0.27
N ALA A 181 -17.74 13.63 1.01
CA ALA A 181 -17.81 13.66 2.47
C ALA A 181 -16.48 14.11 3.08
N LEU A 182 -15.36 13.55 2.62
CA LEU A 182 -14.02 13.81 3.15
C LEU A 182 -13.61 15.29 3.05
N VAL A 183 -13.94 15.97 1.95
CA VAL A 183 -13.66 17.41 1.77
C VAL A 183 -14.44 18.31 2.73
N ARG A 184 -15.44 17.78 3.44
CA ARG A 184 -16.17 18.52 4.48
C ARG A 184 -15.50 18.38 5.85
N GLU A 185 -14.63 17.39 6.03
CA GLU A 185 -13.98 17.13 7.31
C GLU A 185 -12.94 18.20 7.64
N PRO A 186 -12.91 18.71 8.88
CA PRO A 186 -11.95 19.72 9.30
C PRO A 186 -10.50 19.20 9.28
N GLU A 187 -10.32 17.90 9.47
CA GLU A 187 -9.02 17.23 9.51
C GLU A 187 -8.30 17.30 8.16
N LEU A 188 -8.99 16.98 7.06
CA LEU A 188 -8.42 17.09 5.71
C LEU A 188 -8.04 18.54 5.39
N ARG A 189 -8.90 19.50 5.76
CA ARG A 189 -8.63 20.93 5.58
C ARG A 189 -7.33 21.35 6.27
N ALA A 190 -7.19 20.98 7.54
CA ALA A 190 -5.99 21.30 8.32
C ALA A 190 -4.73 20.65 7.73
N ALA A 191 -4.84 19.41 7.25
CA ALA A 191 -3.73 18.68 6.63
C ALA A 191 -3.26 19.31 5.31
N LEU A 192 -4.18 19.61 4.38
CA LEU A 192 -3.83 20.27 3.12
C LEU A 192 -3.28 21.67 3.34
N ARG A 193 -3.76 22.40 4.36
CA ARG A 193 -3.21 23.70 4.73
C ARG A 193 -1.75 23.58 5.18
N ARG A 194 -1.41 22.62 6.06
CA ARG A 194 -0.02 22.35 6.48
C ARG A 194 0.89 22.04 5.29
N LEU A 195 0.41 21.22 4.35
CA LEU A 195 1.15 20.90 3.12
C LEU A 195 1.37 22.13 2.24
N ALA A 196 0.35 22.99 2.08
CA ALA A 196 0.48 24.21 1.32
C ALA A 196 1.43 25.21 1.97
N GLU A 197 1.36 25.35 3.30
CA GLU A 197 2.28 26.20 4.08
C GLU A 197 3.72 25.67 3.98
N TYR A 198 3.93 24.35 4.06
CA TYR A 198 5.23 23.72 3.83
C TYR A 198 5.73 23.97 2.40
N SER A 199 4.87 23.79 1.40
CA SER A 199 5.19 24.06 -0.01
C SER A 199 5.54 25.53 -0.23
N ALA A 200 4.86 26.47 0.43
CA ALA A 200 5.15 27.91 0.33
C ALA A 200 6.51 28.26 0.95
N ARG A 201 6.85 27.68 2.11
CA ARG A 201 8.14 27.88 2.78
C ARG A 201 9.32 27.30 1.98
N THR A 202 9.11 26.18 1.30
CA THR A 202 10.16 25.45 0.58
C THR A 202 10.25 25.83 -0.90
N ALA A 203 9.21 26.46 -1.46
CA ALA A 203 9.27 27.00 -2.81
C ALA A 203 10.32 28.09 -2.93
N ARG A 204 11.06 28.10 -4.04
CA ARG A 204 12.05 29.13 -4.31
C ARG A 204 11.37 30.50 -4.52
N PRO A 205 11.90 31.61 -3.94
CA PRO A 205 11.28 32.93 -4.08
C PRO A 205 11.19 33.38 -5.54
N VAL A 206 10.09 34.05 -5.89
CA VAL A 206 9.94 34.72 -7.19
C VAL A 206 10.95 35.88 -7.27
N GLY A 207 11.94 35.77 -8.16
CA GLY A 207 12.92 36.83 -8.42
C GLY A 207 14.39 36.43 -8.26
N GLU A 208 14.69 35.25 -7.72
CA GLU A 208 16.06 34.71 -7.73
C GLU A 208 16.41 34.05 -9.09
N PRO A 209 17.68 34.15 -9.54
CA PRO A 209 18.10 33.58 -10.81
C PRO A 209 18.02 32.06 -10.81
N ASP A 210 17.45 31.46 -11.85
CA ASP A 210 17.47 30.00 -12.05
C ASP A 210 18.91 29.44 -12.16
N ALA A 211 19.06 28.13 -12.35
CA ALA A 211 20.37 27.48 -12.52
C ALA A 211 21.16 28.03 -13.72
N GLN A 212 20.52 28.78 -14.63
CA GLN A 212 21.12 29.45 -15.78
C GLN A 212 21.36 30.96 -15.56
N GLY A 213 21.01 31.52 -14.40
CA GLY A 213 21.28 32.92 -14.06
C GLY A 213 20.17 33.91 -14.42
N GLU A 214 18.99 33.45 -14.88
CA GLU A 214 17.91 34.34 -15.33
C GLU A 214 16.86 34.59 -14.23
N PRO A 215 16.50 35.85 -13.94
CA PRO A 215 15.44 36.15 -12.97
C PRO A 215 14.07 35.73 -13.52
N ARG A 216 13.29 34.96 -12.75
CA ARG A 216 11.88 34.67 -13.07
C ARG A 216 11.05 35.95 -13.01
N THR A 217 10.86 36.61 -14.14
CA THR A 217 9.96 37.77 -14.25
C THR A 217 8.49 37.31 -14.26
N ALA A 218 7.60 38.15 -13.73
CA ALA A 218 6.14 37.93 -13.77
C ALA A 218 5.52 38.23 -15.16
N ALA A 219 6.34 38.48 -16.19
CA ALA A 219 5.87 38.65 -17.56
C ALA A 219 5.56 37.28 -18.17
N ALA A 220 4.51 37.21 -19.01
CA ALA A 220 4.15 35.98 -19.72
C ALA A 220 5.38 35.44 -20.47
N PRO A 221 5.88 34.24 -20.12
CA PRO A 221 7.05 33.68 -20.79
C PRO A 221 6.76 33.47 -22.27
N ASP A 222 7.78 33.59 -23.13
CA ASP A 222 7.70 33.08 -24.51
C ASP A 222 7.23 31.62 -24.45
N PRO A 223 6.33 31.15 -25.34
CA PRO A 223 5.91 29.75 -25.40
C PRO A 223 7.05 28.73 -25.27
N ALA A 224 8.25 29.01 -25.80
CA ALA A 224 9.41 28.12 -25.65
C ALA A 224 10.00 28.07 -24.22
N ALA A 225 9.87 29.14 -23.43
CA ALA A 225 10.24 29.15 -22.01
C ALA A 225 9.17 28.45 -21.16
N GLN A 226 7.89 28.62 -21.53
CA GLN A 226 6.78 27.94 -20.86
C GLN A 226 6.80 26.42 -21.09
N GLU A 227 7.16 25.98 -22.30
CA GLU A 227 7.31 24.57 -22.64
C GLU A 227 8.49 23.92 -21.88
N ARG A 228 9.63 24.63 -21.75
CA ARG A 228 10.77 24.19 -20.93
C ARG A 228 10.42 24.07 -19.44
N ALA A 229 9.77 25.08 -18.86
CA ALA A 229 9.32 25.05 -17.46
C ALA A 229 8.33 23.90 -17.20
N THR A 230 7.46 23.60 -18.17
CA THR A 230 6.50 22.48 -18.08
C THR A 230 7.24 21.13 -18.12
N GLN A 231 8.24 20.98 -18.99
CA GLN A 231 9.07 19.78 -19.07
C GLN A 231 9.90 19.56 -17.80
N GLU A 232 10.47 20.61 -17.23
CA GLU A 232 11.22 20.56 -15.98
C GLU A 232 10.32 20.19 -14.79
N GLN A 233 9.12 20.76 -14.68
CA GLN A 233 8.14 20.36 -13.65
C GLN A 233 7.70 18.90 -13.81
N ALA A 234 7.48 18.44 -15.04
CA ALA A 234 7.15 17.04 -15.30
C ALA A 234 8.30 16.10 -14.91
N ALA A 235 9.55 16.47 -15.21
CA ALA A 235 10.73 15.71 -14.82
C ALA A 235 10.92 15.66 -13.29
N GLN A 236 10.71 16.77 -12.59
CA GLN A 236 10.74 16.84 -11.13
C GLN A 236 9.63 15.98 -10.49
N GLY A 237 8.40 16.03 -11.02
CA GLY A 237 7.30 15.19 -10.57
C GLY A 237 7.59 13.69 -10.75
N GLN A 238 8.20 13.30 -11.88
CA GLN A 238 8.65 11.93 -12.10
C GLN A 238 9.78 11.51 -11.16
N ALA A 239 10.71 12.41 -10.84
CA ALA A 239 11.77 12.15 -9.89
C ALA A 239 11.23 11.93 -8.47
N ALA A 240 10.31 12.79 -8.01
CA ALA A 240 9.63 12.63 -6.72
C ALA A 240 8.85 11.31 -6.64
N ALA A 241 8.15 10.91 -7.71
CA ALA A 241 7.45 9.62 -7.77
C ALA A 241 8.40 8.42 -7.66
N ARG A 242 9.58 8.48 -8.31
CA ARG A 242 10.60 7.42 -8.18
C ARG A 242 11.15 7.32 -6.77
N VAL A 243 11.38 8.45 -6.10
CA VAL A 243 11.87 8.48 -4.71
C VAL A 243 10.82 7.91 -3.75
N ALA A 244 9.54 8.30 -3.90
CA ALA A 244 8.46 7.74 -3.09
C ALA A 244 8.34 6.21 -3.25
N GLU A 245 8.46 5.71 -4.48
CA GLU A 245 8.46 4.27 -4.74
C GLU A 245 9.69 3.57 -4.14
N LEU A 246 10.87 4.18 -4.22
CA LEU A 246 12.08 3.65 -3.57
C LEU A 246 11.91 3.56 -2.05
N MET A 247 11.38 4.62 -1.41
CA MET A 247 11.09 4.65 0.02
C MET A 247 10.15 3.52 0.42
N ARG A 248 9.09 3.30 -0.36
CA ARG A 248 8.16 2.19 -0.13
C ARG A 248 8.86 0.84 -0.23
N VAL A 249 9.52 0.56 -1.35
CA VAL A 249 10.21 -0.72 -1.62
C VAL A 249 11.27 -1.02 -0.55
N ARG A 250 12.06 -0.02 -0.18
CA ARG A 250 13.11 -0.18 0.83
C ARG A 250 12.56 -0.31 2.24
N GLY A 251 11.54 0.47 2.60
CA GLY A 251 10.87 0.32 3.89
C GLY A 251 10.18 -1.04 4.03
N GLU A 252 9.50 -1.53 2.98
CA GLU A 252 8.92 -2.88 2.96
C GLU A 252 10.00 -3.97 3.09
N ALA A 253 11.10 -3.83 2.36
CA ALA A 253 12.22 -4.77 2.45
C ALA A 253 12.86 -4.77 3.84
N ALA A 254 13.03 -3.60 4.46
CA ALA A 254 13.57 -3.49 5.81
C ALA A 254 12.66 -4.15 6.85
N VAL A 255 11.34 -3.90 6.76
CA VAL A 255 10.33 -4.56 7.60
C VAL A 255 10.33 -6.07 7.36
N ALA A 256 10.35 -6.52 6.10
CA ALA A 256 10.38 -7.94 5.75
C ALA A 256 11.67 -8.65 6.22
N ALA A 257 12.77 -7.91 6.35
CA ALA A 257 14.04 -8.38 6.89
C ALA A 257 14.12 -8.26 8.43
N GLY A 258 13.09 -7.74 9.10
CA GLY A 258 13.09 -7.54 10.56
C GLY A 258 14.07 -6.46 11.03
N ILE A 259 14.49 -5.55 10.15
CA ILE A 259 15.42 -4.46 10.51
C ILE A 259 14.66 -3.47 11.39
N ALA A 260 15.07 -3.31 12.65
CA ALA A 260 14.51 -2.27 13.49
C ALA A 260 14.93 -0.88 12.98
N PRO A 261 14.03 0.12 12.92
CA PRO A 261 14.28 1.41 12.29
C PRO A 261 15.40 2.22 12.96
N ASP A 262 15.71 1.94 14.22
CA ASP A 262 16.76 2.56 15.04
C ASP A 262 18.05 1.73 15.13
N SER A 263 18.08 0.58 14.46
CA SER A 263 19.26 -0.27 14.43
C SER A 263 20.32 0.34 13.51
N PRO A 264 21.61 0.08 13.76
CA PRO A 264 22.66 0.48 12.82
C PRO A 264 22.49 -0.10 11.40
N ALA A 265 21.69 -1.16 11.22
CA ALA A 265 21.36 -1.72 9.93
C ALA A 265 20.33 -0.89 9.13
N ALA A 266 19.56 -0.01 9.78
CA ALA A 266 18.65 0.92 9.12
C ALA A 266 19.39 2.11 8.48
N GLU A 267 20.55 2.50 9.03
CA GLU A 267 21.32 3.66 8.60
C GLU A 267 21.66 3.66 7.10
N PRO A 268 22.18 2.57 6.50
CA PRO A 268 22.47 2.56 5.08
C PRO A 268 21.22 2.64 4.20
N VAL A 269 20.10 2.11 4.67
CA VAL A 269 18.81 2.24 3.99
C VAL A 269 18.42 3.71 3.98
N ILE A 270 18.52 4.41 5.11
CA ILE A 270 18.27 5.85 5.18
C ILE A 270 19.22 6.63 4.29
N ALA A 271 20.53 6.33 4.30
CA ALA A 271 21.50 6.99 3.43
C ALA A 271 21.17 6.83 1.94
N GLU A 272 20.73 5.64 1.50
CA GLU A 272 20.25 5.42 0.13
C GLU A 272 19.01 6.28 -0.19
N LEU A 273 18.04 6.32 0.72
CA LEU A 273 16.82 7.10 0.55
C LEU A 273 17.11 8.61 0.48
N VAL A 274 17.98 9.13 1.35
CA VAL A 274 18.40 10.52 1.35
C VAL A 274 19.18 10.85 0.07
N ALA A 275 20.12 9.99 -0.35
CA ALA A 275 20.87 10.18 -1.58
C ALA A 275 19.97 10.23 -2.84
N ALA A 276 18.92 9.42 -2.88
CA ALA A 276 17.93 9.46 -3.96
C ALA A 276 17.03 10.70 -3.89
N TRP A 277 16.75 11.20 -2.68
CA TRP A 277 15.92 12.37 -2.44
C TRP A 277 16.64 13.70 -2.74
N LEU A 278 17.92 13.85 -2.41
CA LEU A 278 18.67 15.11 -2.56
C LEU A 278 18.55 15.75 -3.97
N PRO A 279 18.69 15.02 -5.09
CA PRO A 279 18.54 15.60 -6.43
C PRO A 279 17.15 16.22 -6.71
N THR A 280 16.10 15.75 -6.01
CA THR A 280 14.74 16.29 -6.14
C THR A 280 14.58 17.67 -5.52
N GLN A 281 15.51 18.08 -4.65
CA GLN A 281 15.44 19.34 -3.92
C GLN A 281 16.06 20.52 -4.68
N THR A 282 16.76 20.29 -5.79
CA THR A 282 17.47 21.30 -6.58
C THR A 282 16.65 22.54 -6.97
N GLY A 283 15.31 22.42 -7.07
CA GLY A 283 14.39 23.51 -7.37
C GLY A 283 13.78 24.23 -6.15
N THR A 284 14.19 23.89 -4.93
CA THR A 284 13.64 24.41 -3.68
C THR A 284 14.49 25.54 -3.10
N ALA A 285 13.94 26.30 -2.14
CA ALA A 285 14.71 27.26 -1.35
C ALA A 285 15.74 26.52 -0.47
N ASP A 286 16.99 27.01 -0.48
CA ASP A 286 18.13 26.46 0.26
C ASP A 286 18.25 24.93 0.10
N PRO A 287 18.56 24.44 -1.11
CA PRO A 287 18.53 23.02 -1.41
C PRO A 287 19.68 22.29 -0.68
N PRO A 288 19.39 21.24 0.11
CA PRO A 288 20.44 20.43 0.71
C PRO A 288 21.28 19.77 -0.40
N THR A 289 22.61 19.81 -0.25
CA THR A 289 23.57 19.28 -1.23
C THR A 289 24.23 17.97 -0.81
N GLU A 290 24.17 17.66 0.49
CA GLU A 290 24.77 16.46 1.07
C GLU A 290 23.85 15.86 2.14
N ASP A 291 24.13 14.62 2.53
CA ASP A 291 23.42 13.95 3.61
C ASP A 291 23.97 14.45 4.96
N ASP A 292 23.30 15.44 5.54
CA ASP A 292 23.62 16.01 6.85
C ASP A 292 22.37 16.03 7.76
N PRO A 293 22.51 16.41 9.04
CA PRO A 293 21.35 16.44 9.92
C PRO A 293 20.22 17.38 9.50
N ALA A 294 20.53 18.46 8.77
CA ALA A 294 19.52 19.39 8.29
C ALA A 294 18.73 18.79 7.12
N ALA A 295 19.41 18.09 6.21
CA ALA A 295 18.82 17.36 5.09
C ALA A 295 17.88 16.25 5.59
N ARG A 296 18.32 15.45 6.57
CA ARG A 296 17.49 14.38 7.16
C ARG A 296 16.29 14.93 7.92
N ALA A 297 16.46 16.00 8.69
CA ALA A 297 15.35 16.67 9.37
C ALA A 297 14.31 17.24 8.38
N ARG A 298 14.77 17.81 7.26
CA ARG A 298 13.89 18.31 6.20
C ARG A 298 13.14 17.19 5.49
N LEU A 299 13.79 16.07 5.18
CA LEU A 299 13.11 14.90 4.62
C LEU A 299 12.09 14.31 5.62
N LEU A 300 12.43 14.25 6.91
CA LEU A 300 11.52 13.81 7.95
C LEU A 300 10.28 14.72 8.02
N GLU A 301 10.45 16.05 8.07
CA GLU A 301 9.32 17.01 8.04
C GLU A 301 8.47 16.81 6.78
N GLN A 302 9.09 16.61 5.62
CA GLN A 302 8.37 16.34 4.37
C GLN A 302 7.52 15.07 4.47
N LEU A 303 8.07 13.98 5.00
CA LEU A 303 7.35 12.71 5.14
C LEU A 303 6.25 12.79 6.19
N GLU A 304 6.50 13.40 7.34
CA GLU A 304 5.49 13.59 8.39
C GLU A 304 4.32 14.46 7.90
N THR A 305 4.61 15.48 7.08
CA THR A 305 3.58 16.35 6.50
C THR A 305 2.82 15.65 5.36
N ALA A 306 3.49 14.78 4.59
CA ALA A 306 2.89 14.07 3.44
C ALA A 306 2.16 12.77 3.82
N ALA A 307 2.58 12.08 4.88
CA ALA A 307 2.08 10.77 5.31
C ALA A 307 0.84 10.85 6.21
N GLU A 308 0.12 11.98 6.20
CA GLU A 308 -1.15 12.08 6.92
C GLU A 308 -2.19 11.13 6.29
N PRO A 309 -2.76 10.16 7.03
CA PRO A 309 -3.67 9.15 6.47
C PRO A 309 -4.87 9.74 5.74
N VAL A 310 -5.35 10.91 6.19
CA VAL A 310 -6.46 11.65 5.56
C VAL A 310 -6.10 12.19 4.18
N VAL A 311 -4.86 12.65 3.97
CA VAL A 311 -4.36 13.16 2.70
C VAL A 311 -4.11 12.01 1.73
N GLU A 312 -3.53 10.91 2.21
CA GLU A 312 -3.36 9.70 1.41
C GLU A 312 -4.73 9.20 0.91
N ARG A 313 -5.72 9.13 1.80
CA ARG A 313 -7.07 8.70 1.44
C ARG A 313 -7.71 9.63 0.40
N TYR A 314 -7.55 10.94 0.54
CA TYR A 314 -7.97 11.93 -0.45
C TYR A 314 -7.39 11.65 -1.85
N TRP A 315 -6.07 11.39 -1.93
CA TRP A 315 -5.42 11.07 -3.21
C TRP A 315 -5.85 9.73 -3.80
N GLN A 316 -6.05 8.69 -2.98
CA GLN A 316 -6.58 7.40 -3.44
C GLN A 316 -7.98 7.52 -4.04
N LEU A 317 -8.86 8.32 -3.40
CA LEU A 317 -10.20 8.56 -3.88
C LEU A 317 -10.17 9.36 -5.19
N LEU A 318 -9.35 10.40 -5.28
CA LEU A 318 -9.14 11.15 -6.53
C LEU A 318 -8.64 10.25 -7.66
N CYS A 319 -7.64 9.41 -7.44
CA CYS A 319 -7.16 8.47 -8.46
C CYS A 319 -8.28 7.51 -8.89
N THR A 320 -9.01 6.94 -7.93
CA THR A 320 -10.13 6.04 -8.21
C THR A 320 -11.21 6.72 -9.05
N VAL A 321 -11.68 7.90 -8.64
CA VAL A 321 -12.69 8.72 -9.36
C VAL A 321 -12.27 8.97 -10.81
N THR A 322 -10.97 9.13 -11.03
CA THR A 322 -10.39 9.50 -12.32
C THR A 322 -9.95 8.30 -13.17
N GLY A 323 -10.21 7.08 -12.70
CA GLY A 323 -9.83 5.84 -13.38
C GLY A 323 -8.33 5.57 -13.41
N ARG A 324 -7.56 6.27 -12.57
CA ARG A 324 -6.13 6.04 -12.38
C ARG A 324 -5.91 5.01 -11.28
N PRO A 325 -4.85 4.18 -11.36
CA PRO A 325 -4.49 3.29 -10.26
C PRO A 325 -4.26 4.11 -8.99
N ALA A 326 -4.98 3.75 -7.92
CA ALA A 326 -4.77 4.37 -6.62
C ALA A 326 -3.35 4.03 -6.12
N PRO A 327 -2.62 5.00 -5.55
CA PRO A 327 -1.32 4.71 -4.96
C PRO A 327 -1.49 3.69 -3.80
N PRO A 328 -0.54 2.76 -3.64
CA PRO A 328 -0.53 1.86 -2.50
C PRO A 328 -0.42 2.64 -1.18
N ARG A 329 -0.83 2.03 -0.08
CA ARG A 329 -0.72 2.64 1.25
C ARG A 329 0.74 2.71 1.69
N TRP A 330 1.09 3.80 2.36
CA TRP A 330 2.41 4.03 2.94
C TRP A 330 2.55 3.41 4.35
N ASP A 331 1.53 2.70 4.86
CA ASP A 331 1.35 2.38 6.28
C ASP A 331 2.62 1.90 7.03
N THR A 332 3.13 0.72 6.70
CA THR A 332 4.15 0.03 7.48
C THR A 332 5.55 0.52 7.08
N ALA A 333 5.80 0.64 5.77
CA ALA A 333 7.06 1.14 5.23
C ALA A 333 7.33 2.61 5.58
N GLY A 334 6.28 3.43 5.62
CA GLY A 334 6.35 4.85 5.97
C GLY A 334 6.58 5.04 7.45
N THR A 335 5.83 4.32 8.29
CA THR A 335 6.06 4.31 9.73
C THR A 335 7.50 3.91 10.05
N TRP A 336 8.00 2.86 9.39
CA TRP A 336 9.39 2.44 9.52
C TRP A 336 10.37 3.53 9.07
N THR A 337 10.18 4.10 7.87
CA THR A 337 11.09 5.12 7.31
C THR A 337 11.15 6.39 8.17
N THR A 338 9.99 6.87 8.64
CA THR A 338 9.89 8.02 9.53
C THR A 338 10.52 7.73 10.89
N ALA A 339 10.28 6.54 11.47
CA ALA A 339 10.94 6.12 12.71
C ALA A 339 12.47 6.05 12.54
N ALA A 340 12.93 5.54 11.39
CA ALA A 340 14.35 5.41 11.10
C ALA A 340 15.02 6.77 10.90
N LEU A 341 14.42 7.70 10.16
CA LEU A 341 14.93 9.07 10.06
C LEU A 341 15.00 9.79 11.42
N ARG A 342 14.07 9.53 12.34
CA ARG A 342 14.13 10.07 13.71
C ARG A 342 15.26 9.48 14.53
N ALA A 343 15.48 8.17 14.41
CA ALA A 343 16.54 7.48 15.12
C ALA A 343 17.94 7.79 14.55
N HIS A 344 18.00 8.14 13.27
CA HIS A 344 19.22 8.41 12.52
C HIS A 344 19.28 9.87 12.03
N PRO A 345 19.33 10.86 12.95
CA PRO A 345 19.18 12.28 12.62
C PRO A 345 20.36 12.85 11.82
N GLY A 346 21.45 12.11 11.63
CA GLY A 346 22.57 12.45 10.75
C GLY A 346 23.25 11.18 10.28
N PRO A 347 24.11 11.25 9.24
CA PRO A 347 24.88 10.09 8.80
C PRO A 347 25.67 9.51 9.95
N TYR A 348 25.41 8.25 10.25
CA TYR A 348 26.11 7.50 11.27
C TYR A 348 27.05 6.51 10.58
N GLU A 349 28.35 6.79 10.62
CA GLU A 349 29.33 5.77 10.27
C GLU A 349 29.53 4.86 11.49
N LEU A 350 29.07 3.62 11.36
CA LEU A 350 29.45 2.54 12.27
C LEU A 350 30.99 2.50 12.31
N ASP A 351 31.62 2.81 13.44
CA ASP A 351 33.08 2.78 13.57
C ASP A 351 33.59 1.36 13.34
N ARG A 352 34.03 1.09 12.12
CA ARG A 352 34.48 -0.25 11.70
C ARG A 352 35.70 -0.71 12.50
N SER A 353 36.49 0.24 13.00
CA SER A 353 37.65 -0.05 13.85
C SER A 353 37.25 -0.60 15.22
N ALA A 354 36.02 -0.33 15.68
CA ALA A 354 35.46 -0.99 16.86
C ALA A 354 35.42 -2.53 16.70
N PHE A 355 35.38 -3.03 15.46
CA PHE A 355 35.31 -4.46 15.15
C PHE A 355 36.66 -5.08 14.78
N ASP A 356 37.68 -4.29 14.44
CA ASP A 356 39.00 -4.78 14.03
C ASP A 356 39.72 -5.62 15.10
N GLY A 357 39.29 -5.51 16.36
CA GLY A 357 39.80 -6.32 17.49
C GLY A 357 39.02 -7.63 17.75
N THR A 358 38.06 -7.99 16.91
CA THR A 358 37.19 -9.16 17.13
C THR A 358 37.94 -10.44 16.75
N ASP A 359 38.42 -11.17 17.76
CA ASP A 359 39.09 -12.47 17.57
C ASP A 359 38.06 -13.57 17.23
N PRO A 360 38.10 -14.17 16.03
CA PRO A 360 37.22 -15.26 15.62
C PRO A 360 37.07 -16.38 16.64
N ASP A 361 38.19 -16.78 17.26
CA ASP A 361 38.22 -17.93 18.15
C ASP A 361 37.64 -17.56 19.53
N ARG A 362 37.76 -16.29 19.96
CA ARG A 362 37.08 -15.78 21.16
C ARG A 362 35.57 -15.72 20.96
N VAL A 363 35.11 -15.16 19.84
CA VAL A 363 33.67 -15.03 19.55
C VAL A 363 33.00 -16.40 19.50
N LEU A 364 33.63 -17.38 18.85
CA LEU A 364 33.09 -18.74 18.80
C LEU A 364 32.99 -19.36 20.20
N ARG A 365 34.03 -19.21 21.04
CA ARG A 365 33.97 -19.68 22.44
C ARG A 365 32.89 -18.97 23.25
N ALA A 366 32.70 -17.67 23.05
CA ALA A 366 31.63 -16.92 23.70
C ALA A 366 30.26 -17.47 23.29
N TYR A 367 30.03 -17.68 21.99
CA TYR A 367 28.80 -18.29 21.48
C TYR A 367 28.54 -19.68 22.07
N GLU A 368 29.54 -20.57 22.13
CA GLU A 368 29.43 -21.89 22.76
C GLU A 368 29.13 -21.83 24.26
N GLN A 369 29.68 -20.84 24.98
CA GLN A 369 29.39 -20.66 26.42
C GLN A 369 27.97 -20.15 26.65
N VAL A 370 27.56 -19.13 25.90
CA VAL A 370 26.24 -18.50 26.02
C VAL A 370 25.14 -19.48 25.66
N THR A 371 25.24 -20.15 24.52
CA THR A 371 24.23 -21.13 24.08
C THR A 371 24.09 -22.30 25.05
N ARG A 372 25.18 -22.73 25.70
CA ARG A 372 25.12 -23.78 26.72
C ARG A 372 24.28 -23.37 27.93
N ASP A 373 24.53 -22.18 28.49
CA ASP A 373 23.81 -21.70 29.67
C ASP A 373 22.35 -21.36 29.32
N VAL A 374 22.14 -20.75 28.15
CA VAL A 374 20.80 -20.47 27.64
C VAL A 374 20.01 -21.76 27.38
N ALA A 375 20.62 -22.80 26.81
CA ALA A 375 19.94 -24.09 26.58
C ALA A 375 19.44 -24.72 27.90
N VAL A 376 20.15 -24.51 29.01
CA VAL A 376 19.68 -24.94 30.34
C VAL A 376 18.41 -24.18 30.75
N LEU A 377 18.33 -22.88 30.49
CA LEU A 377 17.12 -22.09 30.73
C LEU A 377 15.97 -22.55 29.83
N VAL A 378 16.21 -22.66 28.52
CA VAL A 378 15.21 -23.10 27.53
C VAL A 378 14.65 -24.47 27.92
N ALA A 379 15.50 -25.42 28.30
CA ALA A 379 15.06 -26.76 28.71
C ALA A 379 14.25 -26.77 30.02
N ALA A 380 14.34 -25.72 30.85
CA ALA A 380 13.61 -25.59 32.10
C ALA A 380 12.23 -24.93 31.92
N VAL A 381 11.96 -24.29 30.78
CA VAL A 381 10.67 -23.66 30.46
C VAL A 381 9.58 -24.72 30.37
N ARG A 382 8.48 -24.51 31.10
CA ARG A 382 7.32 -25.39 31.05
C ARG A 382 6.28 -24.86 30.07
N PRO A 383 5.36 -25.70 29.56
CA PRO A 383 4.29 -25.25 28.67
C PRO A 383 3.46 -24.09 29.25
N GLU A 384 3.23 -24.08 30.56
CA GLU A 384 2.53 -22.98 31.24
C GLU A 384 3.30 -21.66 31.26
N ASP A 385 4.63 -21.71 31.19
CA ASP A 385 5.49 -20.52 31.25
C ASP A 385 5.54 -19.78 29.91
N LEU A 386 5.17 -20.45 28.80
CA LEU A 386 5.23 -19.89 27.44
C LEU A 386 4.39 -18.61 27.26
N ALA A 387 3.33 -18.45 28.06
CA ALA A 387 2.45 -17.29 28.00
C ALA A 387 2.89 -16.15 28.96
N LEU A 388 3.95 -16.35 29.75
CA LEU A 388 4.42 -15.32 30.67
C LEU A 388 4.94 -14.10 29.91
N PRO A 389 4.68 -12.88 30.41
CA PRO A 389 5.27 -11.67 29.83
C PRO A 389 6.78 -11.64 30.09
N THR A 390 7.51 -11.04 29.16
CA THR A 390 8.96 -10.83 29.29
C THR A 390 9.28 -9.34 29.48
N PRO A 391 10.53 -8.99 29.85
CA PRO A 391 10.99 -7.60 29.83
C PRO A 391 10.95 -6.96 28.43
N CYS A 392 10.94 -7.75 27.36
CA CYS A 392 10.69 -7.27 26.00
C CYS A 392 9.20 -6.92 25.85
N ALA A 393 8.91 -5.63 25.66
CA ALA A 393 7.53 -5.14 25.61
C ALA A 393 6.73 -5.82 24.49
N GLY A 394 5.57 -6.38 24.85
CA GLY A 394 4.68 -7.07 23.91
C GLY A 394 5.10 -8.51 23.58
N TRP A 395 6.19 -9.02 24.16
CA TRP A 395 6.65 -10.40 23.93
C TRP A 395 6.38 -11.28 25.14
N SER A 396 5.75 -12.41 24.87
CA SER A 396 5.65 -13.58 25.73
C SER A 396 6.94 -14.41 25.69
N VAL A 397 7.10 -15.35 26.63
CA VAL A 397 8.20 -16.31 26.60
C VAL A 397 8.23 -17.11 25.29
N ARG A 398 7.07 -17.45 24.71
CA ARG A 398 7.02 -18.10 23.39
C ARG A 398 7.64 -17.24 22.29
N GLU A 399 7.25 -15.97 22.21
CA GLU A 399 7.76 -15.04 21.19
C GLU A 399 9.27 -14.78 21.39
N LEU A 400 9.72 -14.66 22.64
CA LEU A 400 11.14 -14.53 22.97
C LEU A 400 11.95 -15.77 22.53
N LEU A 401 11.46 -16.98 22.81
CA LEU A 401 12.13 -18.22 22.40
C LEU A 401 12.17 -18.39 20.88
N ASP A 402 11.07 -18.08 20.20
CA ASP A 402 11.01 -18.11 18.73
C ASP A 402 12.04 -17.14 18.12
N HIS A 403 12.14 -15.92 18.67
CA HIS A 403 13.15 -14.95 18.25
C HIS A 403 14.59 -15.45 18.44
N MET A 404 14.89 -16.08 19.59
CA MET A 404 16.23 -16.64 19.85
C MET A 404 16.59 -17.79 18.88
N VAL A 405 15.60 -18.60 18.49
CA VAL A 405 15.75 -19.60 17.42
C VAL A 405 16.02 -18.92 16.09
N TRP A 406 15.23 -17.90 15.76
CA TRP A 406 15.38 -17.11 14.53
C TRP A 406 16.77 -16.50 14.39
N GLU A 407 17.35 -15.91 15.43
CA GLU A 407 18.70 -15.33 15.39
C GLU A 407 19.78 -16.33 14.94
N ASN A 408 19.69 -17.57 15.45
CA ASN A 408 20.59 -18.65 15.03
C ASN A 408 20.37 -19.05 13.56
N LEU A 409 19.12 -19.16 13.13
CA LEU A 409 18.76 -19.52 11.75
C LEU A 409 19.16 -18.43 10.75
N MET A 410 18.97 -17.17 11.13
CA MET A 410 19.36 -16.00 10.34
C MET A 410 20.88 -15.98 10.14
N ALA A 411 21.67 -16.12 11.22
CA ALA A 411 23.12 -16.17 11.13
C ALA A 411 23.64 -17.38 10.32
N THR A 412 22.99 -18.54 10.45
CA THR A 412 23.25 -19.73 9.63
C THR A 412 23.02 -19.43 8.15
N SER A 413 21.91 -18.77 7.81
CA SER A 413 21.57 -18.45 6.42
C SER A 413 22.57 -17.51 5.75
N ILE A 414 23.16 -16.58 6.51
CA ILE A 414 24.24 -15.71 6.04
C ILE A 414 25.49 -16.54 5.77
N ALA A 415 25.85 -17.43 6.68
CA ALA A 415 27.03 -18.30 6.53
C ALA A 415 26.95 -19.21 5.30
N GLU A 416 25.74 -19.59 4.89
CA GLU A 416 25.42 -20.42 3.73
C GLU A 416 25.22 -19.62 2.42
N ASP A 417 25.37 -18.29 2.46
CA ASP A 417 25.11 -17.39 1.33
C ASP A 417 23.66 -17.53 0.78
N ALA A 418 22.70 -17.86 1.65
CA ALA A 418 21.29 -18.08 1.33
C ALA A 418 20.36 -17.36 2.34
N PRO A 419 20.32 -16.01 2.37
CA PRO A 419 19.62 -15.24 3.40
C PRO A 419 18.12 -15.58 3.48
N ARG A 420 17.62 -15.72 4.70
CA ARG A 420 16.20 -15.97 5.00
C ARG A 420 15.41 -14.67 5.18
N GLY A 421 14.10 -14.74 4.92
CA GLY A 421 13.16 -13.61 5.04
C GLY A 421 11.87 -13.94 5.80
N ASP A 422 11.83 -15.09 6.47
CA ASP A 422 10.66 -15.65 7.16
C ASP A 422 10.60 -15.30 8.65
N HIS A 423 11.08 -14.11 9.06
CA HIS A 423 11.21 -13.69 10.47
C HIS A 423 9.90 -13.67 11.29
N THR A 424 8.72 -13.71 10.64
CA THR A 424 7.40 -13.78 11.30
C THR A 424 6.80 -15.19 11.32
N ALA A 425 7.48 -16.18 10.72
CA ALA A 425 7.04 -17.57 10.76
C ALA A 425 7.21 -18.15 12.17
N ASP A 426 6.48 -19.22 12.46
CA ASP A 426 6.69 -20.01 13.68
C ASP A 426 7.88 -20.95 13.45
N HIS A 427 9.01 -20.65 14.09
CA HIS A 427 10.24 -21.44 14.08
C HIS A 427 10.33 -22.40 15.26
N LEU A 428 9.57 -22.13 16.33
CA LEU A 428 9.58 -22.88 17.56
C LEU A 428 8.78 -24.19 17.46
N GLY A 429 7.67 -24.17 16.73
CA GLY A 429 6.75 -25.29 16.60
C GLY A 429 6.18 -25.76 17.95
N ASP A 430 6.04 -27.08 18.10
CA ASP A 430 5.48 -27.73 19.29
C ASP A 430 6.55 -28.07 20.36
N ASP A 431 7.84 -28.16 19.97
CA ASP A 431 8.95 -28.52 20.86
C ASP A 431 10.03 -27.44 20.84
N HIS A 432 9.83 -26.44 21.71
CA HIS A 432 10.72 -25.29 21.85
C HIS A 432 12.18 -25.67 22.17
N ARG A 433 12.37 -26.77 22.90
CA ARG A 433 13.70 -27.25 23.25
C ARG A 433 14.40 -27.82 22.03
N ALA A 434 13.74 -28.71 21.30
CA ALA A 434 14.30 -29.29 20.09
C ALA A 434 14.61 -28.20 19.05
N ALA A 435 13.71 -27.23 18.86
CA ALA A 435 13.91 -26.11 17.95
C ALA A 435 15.17 -25.28 18.31
N PHE A 436 15.34 -24.94 19.59
CA PHE A 436 16.54 -24.22 20.04
C PHE A 436 17.82 -25.04 19.86
N ASP A 437 17.85 -26.30 20.33
CA ASP A 437 19.02 -27.18 20.21
C ASP A 437 19.42 -27.40 18.74
N ASP A 438 18.44 -27.57 17.86
CA ASP A 438 18.67 -27.76 16.42
C ASP A 438 19.20 -26.49 15.76
N SER A 439 18.68 -25.32 16.13
CA SER A 439 19.15 -24.02 15.62
C SER A 439 20.60 -23.74 16.03
N VAL A 440 20.97 -24.02 17.29
CA VAL A 440 22.35 -23.87 17.79
C VAL A 440 23.30 -24.82 17.07
N ARG A 441 22.89 -26.08 16.86
CA ARG A 441 23.70 -27.06 16.13
C ARG A 441 23.94 -26.64 14.69
N ALA A 442 22.93 -26.10 14.01
CA ALA A 442 23.05 -25.58 12.65
C ALA A 442 24.01 -24.38 12.60
N ALA A 443 23.84 -23.41 13.50
CA ALA A 443 24.70 -22.23 13.59
C ALA A 443 26.16 -22.60 13.85
N LEU A 444 26.45 -23.47 14.83
CA LEU A 444 27.83 -23.94 15.09
C LEU A 444 28.46 -24.63 13.87
N ALA A 445 27.70 -25.51 13.20
CA ALA A 445 28.17 -26.19 12.01
C ALA A 445 28.47 -25.19 10.88
N ALA A 446 27.64 -24.17 10.71
CA ALA A 446 27.82 -23.15 9.70
C ALA A 446 29.01 -22.22 10.01
N PHE A 447 29.14 -21.73 11.25
CA PHE A 447 30.22 -20.83 11.67
C PHE A 447 31.60 -21.46 11.49
N THR A 448 31.71 -22.76 11.77
CA THR A 448 32.95 -23.51 11.68
C THR A 448 33.19 -24.08 10.28
N GLY A 449 32.16 -24.64 9.64
CA GLY A 449 32.26 -25.36 8.37
C GLY A 449 32.39 -24.46 7.13
N SER A 450 31.80 -23.27 7.13
CA SER A 450 31.87 -22.34 5.98
C SER A 450 33.06 -21.38 6.03
N GLY A 451 33.83 -21.40 7.13
CA GLY A 451 34.87 -20.41 7.42
C GLY A 451 34.32 -19.01 7.72
N MET A 452 33.04 -18.90 8.08
CA MET A 452 32.32 -17.62 8.22
C MET A 452 33.09 -16.59 9.03
N LEU A 453 33.65 -16.98 10.18
CA LEU A 453 34.29 -16.05 11.09
C LEU A 453 35.47 -15.26 10.47
N ARG A 454 36.05 -15.77 9.37
CA ARG A 454 37.20 -15.15 8.68
C ARG A 454 36.85 -14.56 7.32
N ARG A 455 35.59 -14.68 6.88
CA ARG A 455 35.08 -14.10 5.64
C ARG A 455 34.41 -12.76 5.91
N THR A 456 34.16 -11.99 4.86
CA THR A 456 33.35 -10.77 4.90
C THR A 456 32.01 -11.00 4.21
N TYR A 457 30.95 -10.34 4.70
CA TYR A 457 29.57 -10.56 4.29
C TYR A 457 28.83 -9.24 4.04
N GLY A 458 27.82 -9.32 3.18
CA GLY A 458 26.92 -8.23 2.85
C GLY A 458 27.58 -7.11 2.04
N PRO A 459 26.79 -6.10 1.61
CA PRO A 459 27.29 -4.96 0.84
C PRO A 459 28.28 -4.09 1.63
N TYR A 460 28.34 -4.27 2.96
CA TYR A 460 29.25 -3.55 3.83
C TYR A 460 30.57 -4.29 4.09
N GLU A 461 30.81 -5.48 3.52
CA GLU A 461 32.01 -6.28 3.81
C GLU A 461 32.27 -6.47 5.33
N ALA A 462 31.22 -6.74 6.10
CA ALA A 462 31.34 -6.93 7.54
C ALA A 462 32.07 -8.26 7.84
N PRO A 463 33.07 -8.30 8.73
CA PRO A 463 33.69 -9.57 9.13
C PRO A 463 32.65 -10.53 9.73
N GLY A 464 32.66 -11.81 9.35
CA GLY A 464 31.71 -12.78 9.89
C GLY A 464 31.81 -12.95 11.42
N ALA A 465 33.00 -12.74 11.99
CA ALA A 465 33.18 -12.71 13.45
C ALA A 465 32.38 -11.57 14.12
N MET A 466 32.16 -10.43 13.45
CA MET A 466 31.29 -9.37 13.95
C MET A 466 29.83 -9.81 13.95
N ILE A 467 29.36 -10.51 12.91
CA ILE A 467 27.98 -11.02 12.83
C ILE A 467 27.74 -12.00 13.99
N VAL A 468 28.66 -12.94 14.21
CA VAL A 468 28.53 -13.89 15.33
C VAL A 468 28.62 -13.18 16.69
N GLN A 469 29.47 -12.15 16.83
CA GLN A 469 29.53 -11.33 18.04
C GLN A 469 28.18 -10.66 18.33
N GLN A 470 27.42 -10.28 17.31
CA GLN A 470 26.07 -9.75 17.49
C GLN A 470 25.10 -10.80 17.99
N VAL A 471 25.12 -12.00 17.39
CA VAL A 471 24.28 -13.12 17.87
C VAL A 471 24.58 -13.44 19.34
N VAL A 472 25.84 -13.34 19.77
CA VAL A 472 26.22 -13.50 21.17
C VAL A 472 25.60 -12.43 22.08
N VAL A 473 25.54 -11.17 21.63
CA VAL A 473 24.87 -10.07 22.36
C VAL A 473 23.37 -10.37 22.49
N GLU A 474 22.71 -10.74 21.40
CA GLU A 474 21.27 -11.04 21.37
C GLU A 474 20.93 -12.21 22.30
N LEU A 475 21.66 -13.32 22.20
CA LEU A 475 21.41 -14.51 23.03
C LEU A 475 21.67 -14.27 24.51
N LEU A 476 22.67 -13.44 24.88
CA LEU A 476 22.89 -13.06 26.28
C LEU A 476 21.79 -12.15 26.81
N ALA A 477 21.38 -11.15 26.03
CA ALA A 477 20.33 -10.22 26.41
C ALA A 477 18.98 -10.93 26.58
N HIS A 478 18.61 -11.77 25.61
CA HIS A 478 17.36 -12.52 25.64
C HIS A 478 17.39 -13.73 26.57
N GLY A 479 18.56 -14.35 26.78
CA GLY A 479 18.76 -15.30 27.87
C GLY A 479 18.50 -14.67 29.24
N TRP A 480 18.92 -13.42 29.44
CA TRP A 480 18.61 -12.65 30.65
C TRP A 480 17.10 -12.35 30.77
N ASP A 481 16.45 -11.96 29.67
CA ASP A 481 14.99 -11.73 29.64
C ASP A 481 14.21 -12.99 30.02
N LEU A 482 14.63 -14.15 29.49
CA LEU A 482 14.05 -15.45 29.81
C LEU A 482 14.27 -15.81 31.28
N ALA A 483 15.47 -15.60 31.80
CA ALA A 483 15.78 -15.85 33.21
C ALA A 483 14.90 -14.98 34.12
N ARG A 484 14.70 -13.70 33.77
CA ARG A 484 13.79 -12.80 34.50
C ARG A 484 12.34 -13.25 34.45
N ALA A 485 11.83 -13.60 33.27
CA ALA A 485 10.45 -14.03 33.08
C ALA A 485 10.13 -15.33 33.85
N THR A 486 11.10 -16.24 33.95
CA THR A 486 10.95 -17.56 34.59
C THR A 486 11.44 -17.61 36.03
N GLY A 487 12.02 -16.53 36.55
CA GLY A 487 12.58 -16.46 37.90
C GLY A 487 13.89 -17.25 38.09
N ALA A 488 14.60 -17.57 37.00
CA ALA A 488 15.89 -18.24 37.03
C ALA A 488 17.05 -17.25 37.31
N PRO A 489 18.24 -17.75 37.72
CA PRO A 489 19.41 -16.90 37.90
C PRO A 489 19.87 -16.21 36.61
N THR A 490 20.19 -14.92 36.68
CA THR A 490 20.56 -14.09 35.52
C THR A 490 22.05 -14.09 35.17
N GLY A 491 22.91 -14.69 35.99
CA GLY A 491 24.36 -14.71 35.83
C GLY A 491 24.86 -15.70 34.77
N LEU A 492 24.47 -15.49 33.51
CA LEU A 492 24.77 -16.38 32.37
C LEU A 492 26.18 -16.15 31.83
N ALA A 493 26.92 -17.23 31.59
CA ALA A 493 28.21 -17.25 30.91
C ALA A 493 29.15 -16.11 31.36
N PRO A 494 29.55 -16.03 32.64
CA PRO A 494 30.14 -14.83 33.23
C PRO A 494 31.39 -14.32 32.52
N GLU A 495 32.25 -15.20 32.02
CA GLU A 495 33.44 -14.82 31.25
C GLU A 495 33.06 -14.22 29.88
N ALA A 496 32.21 -14.92 29.11
CA ALA A 496 31.71 -14.41 27.84
C ALA A 496 30.90 -13.12 27.98
N ALA A 497 30.14 -12.96 29.07
CA ALA A 497 29.34 -11.78 29.34
C ALA A 497 30.20 -10.53 29.57
N GLU A 498 31.35 -10.65 30.25
CA GLU A 498 32.29 -9.52 30.43
C GLU A 498 32.88 -9.06 29.08
N GLU A 499 33.31 -10.02 28.26
CA GLU A 499 33.86 -9.74 26.95
C GLU A 499 32.82 -9.13 26.01
N THR A 500 31.60 -9.67 26.06
CA THR A 500 30.47 -9.19 25.26
C THR A 500 30.02 -7.81 25.71
N LEU A 501 30.03 -7.49 27.01
CA LEU A 501 29.76 -6.13 27.50
C LEU A 501 30.80 -5.13 26.99
N ALA A 502 32.08 -5.50 27.02
CA ALA A 502 33.12 -4.64 26.46
C ALA A 502 32.95 -4.44 24.95
N ALA A 503 32.58 -5.49 24.20
CA ALA A 503 32.26 -5.39 22.78
C ALA A 503 31.03 -4.50 22.54
N ALA A 504 29.92 -4.74 23.23
CA ALA A 504 28.69 -3.97 23.12
C ALA A 504 28.90 -2.47 23.43
N ARG A 505 29.74 -2.12 24.42
CA ARG A 505 30.12 -0.73 24.69
C ARG A 505 30.90 -0.09 23.56
N ARG A 506 31.81 -0.83 22.91
CA ARG A 506 32.57 -0.32 21.75
C ARG A 506 31.68 -0.16 20.52
N ILE A 507 30.78 -1.11 20.29
CA ILE A 507 29.91 -1.18 19.11
C ILE A 507 28.72 -0.20 19.23
N TYR A 508 28.00 -0.24 20.35
CA TYR A 508 26.74 0.48 20.58
C TYR A 508 26.88 1.69 21.52
N GLY A 509 28.09 2.02 21.95
CA GLY A 509 28.32 3.14 22.88
C GLY A 509 27.94 4.50 22.29
N ALA A 510 28.13 4.67 20.99
CA ALA A 510 27.78 5.89 20.26
C ALA A 510 26.39 5.83 19.60
N ALA A 511 25.70 4.68 19.66
CA ALA A 511 24.38 4.53 19.06
C ALA A 511 23.37 5.44 19.79
N PRO A 512 22.44 6.09 19.06
CA PRO A 512 21.35 6.84 19.66
C PRO A 512 20.50 5.97 20.59
N ARG A 513 20.13 6.51 21.75
CA ARG A 513 19.36 5.80 22.79
C ARG A 513 18.10 6.57 23.13
N THR A 514 16.97 6.03 22.73
CA THR A 514 15.65 6.66 22.89
C THR A 514 14.70 5.65 23.53
N GLU A 515 13.74 6.14 24.30
CA GLU A 515 12.77 5.25 24.94
C GLU A 515 11.89 4.59 23.87
N GLY A 516 11.74 3.26 23.93
CA GLY A 516 11.00 2.48 22.94
C GLY A 516 11.80 2.08 21.68
N SER A 517 13.11 2.36 21.64
CA SER A 517 13.99 1.95 20.54
C SER A 517 14.64 0.57 20.79
N SER A 518 15.33 -0.01 19.79
CA SER A 518 16.17 -1.22 19.94
C SER A 518 17.18 -1.13 21.09
N PHE A 519 17.62 0.09 21.45
CA PHE A 519 18.43 0.34 22.63
C PHE A 519 17.84 1.47 23.47
N ALA A 520 17.04 1.09 24.46
CA ALA A 520 16.57 2.04 25.47
C ALA A 520 17.76 2.69 26.23
N PRO A 521 17.56 3.85 26.88
CA PRO A 521 18.61 4.51 27.66
C PRO A 521 19.28 3.57 28.67
N GLU A 522 20.62 3.62 28.76
CA GLU A 522 21.39 2.80 29.73
C GLU A 522 20.86 3.04 31.14
N ARG A 523 20.59 1.95 31.86
CA ARG A 523 20.16 1.97 33.26
C ARG A 523 21.34 1.68 34.19
N PRO A 524 21.32 2.20 35.43
CA PRO A 524 22.33 1.85 36.42
C PRO A 524 22.17 0.40 36.86
N ALA A 525 23.28 -0.35 36.87
CA ALA A 525 23.30 -1.70 37.45
C ALA A 525 23.57 -1.66 38.97
N PRO A 526 22.92 -2.52 39.78
CA PRO A 526 23.17 -2.61 41.21
C PRO A 526 24.65 -2.91 41.55
N PRO A 527 25.16 -2.44 42.70
CA PRO A 527 26.48 -2.85 43.17
C PRO A 527 26.57 -4.38 43.29
N GLY A 528 27.60 -4.98 42.69
CA GLY A 528 27.79 -6.43 42.68
C GLY A 528 26.95 -7.20 41.65
N ALA A 529 26.24 -6.50 40.77
CA ALA A 529 25.52 -7.12 39.65
C ALA A 529 26.45 -7.94 38.76
N SER A 530 25.94 -9.06 38.23
CA SER A 530 26.69 -9.92 37.32
C SER A 530 27.03 -9.18 36.01
N ALA A 531 28.00 -9.69 35.24
CA ALA A 531 28.33 -9.12 33.94
C ALA A 531 27.13 -9.10 33.00
N THR A 532 26.28 -10.13 33.06
CA THR A 532 25.03 -10.23 32.29
C THR A 532 24.00 -9.20 32.72
N ASP A 533 23.83 -8.95 34.02
CA ASP A 533 22.94 -7.88 34.52
C ASP A 533 23.43 -6.50 34.07
N ARG A 534 24.75 -6.27 34.08
CA ARG A 534 25.34 -5.01 33.57
C ARG A 534 25.19 -4.86 32.06
N LEU A 535 25.27 -5.96 31.30
CA LEU A 535 24.96 -5.96 29.87
C LEU A 535 23.49 -5.63 29.63
N ALA A 536 22.57 -6.29 30.34
CA ALA A 536 21.14 -5.99 30.24
C ALA A 536 20.85 -4.51 30.56
N ALA A 537 21.45 -3.97 31.63
CA ALA A 537 21.34 -2.56 32.00
C ALA A 537 21.91 -1.60 30.94
N PHE A 538 23.06 -1.95 30.36
CA PHE A 538 23.63 -1.24 29.22
C PHE A 538 22.70 -1.28 28.00
N LEU A 539 21.94 -2.34 27.80
CA LEU A 539 20.95 -2.45 26.72
C LEU A 539 19.57 -1.88 27.11
N GLY A 540 19.49 -1.17 28.24
CA GLY A 540 18.33 -0.39 28.67
C GLY A 540 17.27 -1.16 29.48
N ARG A 541 17.53 -2.43 29.81
CA ARG A 541 16.69 -3.23 30.71
C ARG A 541 16.86 -2.80 32.16
N ASP A 542 15.87 -3.07 33.00
CA ASP A 542 15.93 -2.77 34.44
C ASP A 542 16.44 -3.96 35.25
N PRO A 543 17.69 -3.91 35.78
CA PRO A 543 18.24 -4.96 36.62
C PRO A 543 17.80 -4.89 38.09
N ALA A 544 16.98 -3.91 38.50
CA ALA A 544 16.51 -3.81 39.89
C ALA A 544 15.45 -4.87 40.26
#